data_AF-A0A3G2GAU8-F1
#
_entry.id   AF-A0A3G2GAU8-F1
#
_cell.length_a   1.000
_cell.length_b   1.000
_cell.length_c   1.000
_cell.angle_alpha   90.00
_cell.angle_beta   90.00
_cell.angle_gamma   90.00
#
_symmetry.space_group_name_H-M   'P 1'
#
loop_
_entity.id
_entity.type
_entity.pdbx_description
1 polymer ?
#
loop_
_entity_poly.entity_id
_entity_poly.type
_entity_poly.pdbx_seq_one_letter_code
_entity_poly.pdbx_strand_id
1 'polypeptide(L)' 'MKMKLTNLLIFSLILTTIGFLMDGDIKEPSMVLRFTEYFAMTALIFTATSILYFSANFTMKKFQKIRS' A
#
# COMPACT_ATOMS: atom_id res chain seq x y z
N MET A 1 -5.57 -0.54 -19.08
CA MET A 1 -6.30 -1.30 -18.02
C MET A 1 -6.68 -0.33 -16.91
N LYS A 2 -7.97 -0.24 -16.52
CA LYS A 2 -8.34 0.45 -15.27
C LYS A 2 -7.67 -0.33 -14.13
N MET A 3 -6.71 0.23 -13.41
CA MET A 3 -6.21 -0.45 -12.22
C MET A 3 -7.37 -0.52 -11.24
N LYS A 4 -7.74 -1.75 -10.87
CA LYS A 4 -8.78 -2.00 -9.87
C LYS A 4 -8.18 -1.69 -8.51
N LEU A 5 -8.97 -1.17 -7.58
CA LEU A 5 -8.55 -0.94 -6.19
C LEU A 5 -7.90 -2.20 -5.58
N THR A 6 -8.41 -3.37 -5.98
CA THR A 6 -7.88 -4.70 -5.66
C THR A 6 -6.41 -4.88 -6.04
N ASN A 7 -5.95 -4.32 -7.17
CA ASN A 7 -4.55 -4.43 -7.59
C ASN A 7 -3.62 -3.64 -6.66
N LEU A 8 -4.05 -2.46 -6.20
CA LEU A 8 -3.30 -1.68 -5.20
C LEU A 8 -3.25 -2.43 -3.87
N LEU A 9 -4.35 -3.07 -3.48
CA LEU A 9 -4.41 -3.86 -2.26
C LEU A 9 -3.47 -5.07 -2.32
N ILE A 10 -3.46 -5.81 -3.43
CA ILE A 10 -2.55 -6.94 -3.64
C ILE A 10 -1.09 -6.46 -3.61
N PHE A 11 -0.79 -5.35 -4.29
CA PHE A 11 0.55 -4.77 -4.28
C PHE A 11 1.01 -4.39 -2.87
N SER A 12 0.15 -3.72 -2.10
CA SER A 12 0.43 -3.36 -0.71
C SER A 12 0.60 -4.57 0.21
N LEU A 13 -0.18 -5.63 0.03
CA LEU A 13 -0.02 -6.90 0.76
C LEU A 13 1.34 -7.55 0.48
N ILE A 14 1.75 -7.60 -0.79
CA ILE A 14 3.06 -8.16 -1.18
C ILE A 14 4.19 -7.36 -0.53
N LEU A 15 4.14 -6.03 -0.63
CA LEU A 15 5.13 -5.14 -0.01
C LEU A 15 5.19 -5.32 1.50
N THR A 16 4.04 -5.38 2.16
CA THR A 16 3.98 -5.54 3.61
C THR A 16 4.51 -6.91 4.03
N THR A 17 4.22 -7.96 3.27
CA THR A 17 4.75 -9.31 3.52
C THR A 17 6.27 -9.33 3.40
N ILE A 18 6.83 -8.74 2.35
CA ILE A 18 8.29 -8.64 2.18
C ILE A 18 8.90 -7.85 3.34
N GLY A 19 8.35 -6.67 3.66
CA GLY A 19 8.83 -5.85 4.77
C GLY A 19 8.78 -6.58 6.10
N PHE A 20 7.65 -7.25 6.41
CA PHE A 20 7.48 -8.01 7.64
C PHE A 20 8.36 -9.26 7.75
N LEU A 21 8.76 -9.86 6.63
CA LEU A 21 9.74 -10.96 6.61
C LEU A 21 11.18 -10.47 6.75
N MET A 22 11.49 -9.31 6.17
CA MET A 22 12.81 -8.68 6.29
C MET A 22 13.03 -8.04 7.65
N ASP A 23 11.94 -7.68 8.34
CA ASP A 23 11.98 -7.14 9.69
C ASP A 23 12.42 -8.24 10.67
N GLY A 24 13.73 -8.23 10.94
CA GLY A 24 14.43 -9.19 11.80
C GLY A 24 14.26 -8.93 13.29
N ASP A 25 13.33 -8.06 13.66
CA ASP A 25 13.07 -7.70 15.05
C ASP A 25 12.48 -8.87 15.85
N ILE A 26 12.78 -8.90 17.15
CA ILE A 26 12.27 -9.92 18.06
C ILE A 26 10.77 -9.70 18.23
N LYS A 27 9.99 -10.48 17.47
CA LYS A 27 8.53 -10.34 17.45
C LYS A 27 7.93 -10.75 18.78
N GLU A 28 6.98 -9.96 19.27
CA GLU A 28 6.26 -10.23 20.51
C GLU A 28 5.69 -11.65 20.57
N PRO A 29 5.60 -12.27 21.76
CA PRO A 29 5.16 -13.67 21.90
C PRO A 29 3.68 -13.87 21.53
N SER A 30 2.86 -12.81 21.58
CA SER A 30 1.44 -12.94 21.28
C SER A 30 1.17 -12.92 19.77
N MET A 31 0.51 -13.97 19.29
CA MET A 31 0.12 -14.06 17.88
C MET A 31 -0.86 -12.96 17.48
N VAL A 32 -1.72 -12.52 18.41
CA VAL A 32 -2.72 -11.47 18.15
C VAL A 32 -2.05 -10.13 17.83
N LEU A 33 -1.06 -9.70 18.61
CA LEU A 33 -0.33 -8.46 18.32
C LEU A 33 0.36 -8.51 16.95
N ARG A 34 1.00 -9.64 16.61
CA ARG A 34 1.66 -9.81 15.30
C ARG A 34 0.69 -9.63 14.13
N PHE A 35 -0.53 -10.16 14.25
CA PHE A 35 -1.56 -9.94 13.22
C PHE A 35 -2.00 -8.48 13.20
N THR A 36 -2.26 -7.86 14.36
CA THR A 36 -2.66 -6.46 14.44
C THR A 36 -1.61 -5.53 13.82
N GLU A 37 -0.33 -5.73 14.12
CA GLU A 37 0.79 -4.98 13.54
C GLU A 37 0.87 -5.18 12.03
N TYR A 38 0.77 -6.41 11.55
CA TYR A 38 0.79 -6.70 10.11
C TYR A 38 -0.36 -6.01 9.36
N PHE A 39 -1.59 -6.07 9.90
CA PHE A 39 -2.74 -5.40 9.30
C PHE A 39 -2.63 -3.87 9.38
N ALA A 40 -2.11 -3.33 10.48
CA ALA A 40 -1.86 -1.90 10.62
C ALA A 40 -0.82 -1.41 9.60
N MET A 41 0.28 -2.14 9.42
CA MET A 41 1.32 -1.84 8.43
C MET A 41 0.77 -1.96 7.01
N THR A 42 -0.04 -2.98 6.73
CA THR A 42 -0.71 -3.15 5.43
C THR A 42 -1.64 -1.98 5.13
N ALA A 43 -2.42 -1.53 6.12
CA ALA A 43 -3.32 -0.39 5.97
C ALA A 43 -2.52 0.90 5.67
N LEU A 44 -1.44 1.17 6.40
CA LEU A 44 -0.59 2.33 6.17
C LEU A 44 0.03 2.32 4.77
N ILE A 45 0.61 1.19 4.35
CA ILE A 45 1.21 1.05 3.02
C ILE A 45 0.14 1.20 1.93
N PHE A 46 -1.04 0.62 2.12
CA PHE A 46 -2.16 0.76 1.19
C PHE A 46 -2.68 2.19 1.07
N THR A 47 -2.79 2.91 2.19
CA THR A 47 -3.18 4.32 2.17
C THR A 47 -2.12 5.17 1.45
N ALA A 48 -0.83 4.95 1.75
CA ALA A 48 0.26 5.67 1.10
C ALA A 48 0.30 5.42 -0.42
N THR A 49 0.24 4.16 -0.86
CA THR A 49 0.24 3.82 -2.29
C THR A 49 -1.00 4.35 -2.99
N SER A 50 -2.17 4.32 -2.33
CA SER A 50 -3.41 4.88 -2.88
C SER A 50 -3.31 6.39 -3.07
N ILE A 51 -2.82 7.12 -2.07
CA ILE A 51 -2.63 8.59 -2.17
C ILE A 51 -1.71 8.93 -3.35
N LEU A 52 -0.57 8.24 -3.48
CA LEU A 52 0.36 8.44 -4.59
C LEU A 52 -0.31 8.14 -5.94
N TYR A 53 -1.01 7.01 -6.06
CA TYR A 53 -1.68 6.60 -7.29
C TYR A 53 -2.75 7.60 -7.74
N PHE A 54 -3.63 8.02 -6.82
CA PHE A 54 -4.69 8.99 -7.14
C PHE A 54 -4.11 10.38 -7.43
N SER A 55 -3.09 10.82 -6.70
CA SER A 55 -2.43 12.10 -6.92
C SER A 55 -1.74 12.16 -8.29
N ALA A 56 -1.02 11.09 -8.66
CA ALA A 56 -0.37 10.97 -9.96
C ALA A 56 -1.41 10.98 -11.10
N ASN A 57 -2.46 10.18 -10.98
CA ASN A 57 -3.54 10.15 -11.97
C ASN A 57 -4.28 11.48 -12.10
N PHE A 58 -4.53 12.17 -10.98
CA PHE A 58 -5.19 13.47 -10.99
C PHE A 58 -4.35 14.53 -11.71
N THR A 59 -3.05 14.56 -11.40
CA THR A 59 -2.08 15.46 -12.04
C THR A 59 -1.98 15.17 -13.53
N MET A 60 -1.82 13.90 -13.91
CA MET A 60 -1.72 13.50 -15.31
C MET A 60 -2.96 13.88 -16.12
N LYS A 61 -4.16 13.70 -15.55
CA LYS A 61 -5.41 14.16 -16.19
C LYS A 61 -5.49 15.66 -16.35
N LYS A 62 -5.03 16.45 -15.36
CA LYS A 62 -4.93 17.91 -15.49
C LYS A 62 -3.97 18.32 -16.61
N PHE A 63 -2.79 17.70 -16.69
CA PHE A 63 -1.82 17.99 -17.74
C PHE A 63 -2.33 17.60 -19.14
N GLN A 64 -3.03 16.47 -19.28
CA GLN A 64 -3.66 16.09 -20.55
C GLN A 64 -4.77 17.07 -20.97
N LYS A 65 -5.55 17.59 -20.01
CA LYS A 65 -6.59 18.59 -20.27
C LYS A 65 -6.04 19.97 -20.64
N ILE A 66 -4.85 20.34 -20.17
CA ILE A 66 -4.18 21.60 -20.50
C ILE A 66 -3.45 21.52 -21.85
N ARG A 67 -3.04 20.32 -22.28
CA ARG A 67 -2.33 20.08 -23.54
C ARG A 67 -3.25 19.82 -24.74
N SER A 68 -4.53 19.53 -24.51
CA SER A 68 -5.56 19.33 -25.55
C SER A 68 -6.33 20.61 -25.84
#